data_AF-A0A929KEE4-F1
#
_entry.id   AF-A0A929KEE4-F1
#
_cell.length_a   1.000
_cell.length_b   1.000
_cell.length_c   1.000
_cell.angle_alpha   90.00
_cell.angle_beta   90.00
_cell.angle_gamma   90.00
#
_symmetry.space_group_name_H-M   'P 1'
#
loop_
_entity.id
_entity.type
_entity.pdbx_description
1 polymer ?
#
loop_
_entity_poly.entity_id
_entity_poly.type
_entity_poly.pdbx_seq_one_letter_code
_entity_poly.pdbx_strand_id
1 'polypeptide(L)'
;MGPESVHIDEFGKVLGNYEDGDNGVYVHQGANSSKDYKKDYDSKTNTAAGGKKIGELGGTIDVNEIYKNLVDKNARESADLNILQFREKVRGRGDWDLKNDKESIFGLGNDGKTSFKFEANIMEAQDIGNHHFGVVGKANHTFTEEFMLEQAGAAQMAAGTSKPEWQKQQRRVIVGGSGTPTTIIVMFPPYGDDPRDQKWIKAGFKYYERK
;
A
#
# COMPACT_ATOMS: atom_id res chain seq x y z
N MET A 1 12.40 -2.16 26.55
CA MET A 1 11.06 -1.63 26.26
C MET A 1 10.12 -2.81 26.25
N GLY A 2 8.98 -2.69 26.94
CA GLY A 2 7.94 -3.71 26.90
C GLY A 2 7.17 -3.66 25.57
N PRO A 3 6.27 -4.62 25.32
CA PRO A 3 5.32 -4.52 24.22
C PRO A 3 4.52 -3.21 24.27
N GLU A 4 4.24 -2.63 23.10
CA GLU A 4 3.43 -1.41 22.94
C GLU A 4 2.07 -1.72 22.32
N SER A 5 1.00 -1.21 22.93
CA SER A 5 -0.31 -1.20 22.30
C SER A 5 -0.37 -0.06 21.28
N VAL A 6 -1.04 -0.30 20.15
CA VAL A 6 -1.17 0.67 19.07
C VAL A 6 -2.63 1.00 18.87
N HIS A 7 -2.98 2.27 18.98
CA HIS A 7 -4.32 2.76 18.75
C HIS A 7 -4.41 3.52 17.45
N ILE A 8 -5.38 3.18 16.62
CA ILE A 8 -5.53 3.72 15.27
C ILE A 8 -6.95 4.22 14.99
N ASP A 9 -7.08 5.09 14.01
CA ASP A 9 -8.37 5.49 13.44
C ASP A 9 -8.91 4.45 12.45
N GLU A 10 -10.08 4.75 11.88
CA GLU A 10 -10.78 3.92 10.90
C GLU A 10 -10.09 3.81 9.52
N PHE A 11 -8.99 4.54 9.29
CA PHE A 11 -8.14 4.47 8.09
C PHE A 11 -6.77 3.84 8.37
N GLY A 12 -6.49 3.47 9.62
CA GLY A 12 -5.22 2.90 10.03
C GLY A 12 -4.16 3.93 10.41
N LYS A 13 -4.51 5.20 10.60
CA LYS A 13 -3.60 6.22 11.13
C LYS A 13 -3.41 6.02 12.63
N VAL A 14 -2.16 6.07 13.09
CA VAL A 14 -1.78 5.97 14.49
C VAL A 14 -2.22 7.22 15.26
N LEU A 15 -3.02 6.99 16.31
CA LEU A 15 -3.50 7.99 17.26
C LEU A 15 -2.65 8.02 18.54
N GLY A 16 -2.03 6.89 18.90
CA GLY A 16 -1.10 6.77 20.02
C GLY A 16 -0.56 5.36 20.22
N ASN A 17 0.66 5.28 20.75
CA ASN A 17 1.31 4.05 21.18
C ASN A 17 1.62 4.13 22.69
N TYR A 18 1.48 3.01 23.40
CA TYR A 18 1.72 2.97 24.85
C TYR A 18 2.51 1.74 25.27
N GLU A 19 3.64 1.94 25.98
CA GLU A 19 4.41 0.87 26.62
C GLU A 19 3.66 0.32 27.85
N ASP A 20 2.67 -0.55 27.61
CA ASP A 20 1.77 -1.10 28.63
C ASP A 20 1.85 -2.63 28.77
N GLY A 21 2.71 -3.27 27.98
CA GLY A 21 2.88 -4.73 27.99
C GLY A 21 1.89 -5.50 27.14
N ASP A 22 1.01 -4.81 26.42
CA ASP A 22 0.09 -5.34 25.42
C ASP A 22 0.63 -5.01 24.02
N ASN A 23 0.65 -5.96 23.09
CA ASN A 23 1.04 -5.72 21.69
C ASN A 23 -0.18 -5.52 20.78
N GLY A 24 -1.37 -5.36 21.36
CA GLY A 24 -2.63 -5.24 20.66
C GLY A 24 -2.72 -4.01 19.78
N VAL A 25 -3.36 -4.17 18.62
CA VAL A 25 -3.72 -3.08 17.72
C VAL A 25 -5.22 -2.85 17.82
N TYR A 26 -5.62 -1.63 18.18
CA TYR A 26 -6.99 -1.27 18.53
C TYR A 26 -7.52 -0.15 17.62
N VAL A 27 -8.65 -0.40 16.95
CA VAL A 27 -9.34 0.58 16.10
C VAL A 27 -10.36 1.36 16.91
N HIS A 28 -10.33 2.69 16.79
CA HIS A 28 -11.31 3.60 17.37
C HIS A 28 -12.09 4.30 16.26
N GLN A 29 -13.35 3.89 16.07
CA GLN A 29 -14.24 4.45 15.04
C GLN A 29 -14.54 5.93 15.33
N GLY A 30 -14.39 6.80 14.33
CA GLY A 30 -14.61 8.24 14.46
C GLY A 30 -13.62 9.00 15.35
N ALA A 31 -12.58 8.36 15.89
CA ALA A 31 -11.55 9.04 16.67
C ALA A 31 -10.55 9.73 15.73
N ASN A 32 -10.20 10.97 16.04
CA ASN A 32 -9.23 11.79 15.29
C ASN A 32 -7.95 12.05 16.09
N SER A 33 -7.96 11.79 17.39
CA SER A 33 -6.80 11.93 18.26
C SER A 33 -6.91 11.02 19.48
N SER A 34 -5.78 10.82 20.18
CA SER A 34 -5.80 10.09 21.45
C SER A 34 -6.76 10.68 22.49
N LYS A 35 -7.10 11.97 22.43
CA LYS A 35 -8.03 12.60 23.38
C LYS A 35 -9.43 11.96 23.36
N ASP A 36 -9.82 11.35 22.25
CA ASP A 36 -11.17 10.82 22.05
C ASP A 36 -11.42 9.54 22.86
N TYR A 37 -10.39 8.73 23.10
CA TYR A 37 -10.47 7.46 23.83
C TYR A 37 -9.64 7.44 25.13
N LYS A 38 -8.61 8.28 25.28
CA LYS A 38 -7.62 8.17 26.37
C LYS A 38 -8.20 8.38 27.77
N LYS A 39 -9.38 9.00 27.90
CA LYS A 39 -10.10 9.09 29.18
C LYS A 39 -10.45 7.71 29.76
N ASP A 40 -10.61 6.71 28.90
CA ASP A 40 -11.00 5.35 29.27
C ASP A 40 -9.77 4.41 29.34
N TYR A 41 -8.58 4.90 28.96
CA TYR A 41 -7.34 4.12 28.94
C TYR A 41 -6.76 3.93 30.35
N ASP A 42 -6.38 2.68 30.67
CA ASP A 42 -5.62 2.35 31.87
C ASP A 42 -4.62 1.22 31.57
N SER A 43 -3.33 1.44 31.82
CA SER A 43 -2.26 0.51 31.44
C SER A 43 -2.26 -0.82 32.22
N LYS A 44 -3.07 -0.96 33.28
CA LYS A 44 -3.16 -2.18 34.08
C LYS A 44 -4.45 -2.95 33.87
N THR A 45 -5.53 -2.24 33.52
CA THR A 45 -6.89 -2.78 33.54
C THR A 45 -7.69 -2.55 32.26
N ASN A 46 -7.29 -1.60 31.41
CA ASN A 46 -8.01 -1.29 30.18
C ASN A 46 -7.09 -0.69 29.10
N THR A 47 -6.17 -1.49 28.58
CA THR A 47 -5.25 -1.08 27.50
C THR A 47 -6.00 -0.76 26.21
N ALA A 48 -7.09 -1.49 25.92
CA ALA A 48 -7.92 -1.28 24.72
C ALA A 48 -8.61 0.08 24.66
N ALA A 49 -8.92 0.68 25.82
CA ALA A 49 -9.61 1.98 25.94
C ALA A 49 -10.91 2.07 25.11
N GLY A 50 -11.65 0.97 25.00
CA GLY A 50 -12.89 0.88 24.20
C GLY A 50 -12.67 0.62 22.71
N GLY A 51 -11.42 0.50 22.23
CA GLY A 51 -11.10 0.17 20.85
C GLY A 51 -11.33 -1.30 20.51
N LYS A 52 -11.65 -1.58 19.25
CA LYS A 52 -11.79 -2.95 18.72
C LYS A 52 -10.41 -3.52 18.44
N LYS A 53 -10.01 -4.58 19.15
CA LYS A 53 -8.76 -5.32 18.83
C LYS A 53 -8.88 -5.95 17.45
N ILE A 54 -7.92 -5.68 16.57
CA ILE A 54 -7.85 -6.24 15.22
C ILE A 54 -6.64 -7.15 14.99
N GLY A 55 -5.76 -7.26 15.98
CA GLY A 55 -4.58 -8.10 15.90
C GLY A 55 -3.47 -7.58 16.79
N GLU A 56 -2.23 -7.93 16.45
CA GLU A 56 -1.06 -7.62 17.26
C GLU A 56 0.12 -7.19 16.38
N LEU A 57 0.86 -6.18 16.84
CA LEU A 57 2.12 -5.78 16.23
C LEU A 57 3.17 -6.89 16.41
N GLY A 58 3.90 -7.21 15.35
CA GLY A 58 4.76 -8.39 15.27
C GLY A 58 4.03 -9.72 15.05
N GLY A 59 2.70 -9.70 14.91
CA GLY A 59 1.83 -10.84 14.63
C GLY A 59 1.02 -10.66 13.34
N THR A 60 -0.25 -11.03 13.36
CA THR A 60 -1.19 -10.81 12.25
C THR A 60 -2.23 -9.77 12.64
N ILE A 61 -2.47 -8.80 11.77
CA ILE A 61 -3.46 -7.74 11.92
C ILE A 61 -4.54 -7.90 10.84
N ASP A 62 -5.81 -8.07 11.25
CA ASP A 62 -6.95 -8.10 10.33
C ASP A 62 -7.34 -6.68 9.90
N VAL A 63 -6.97 -6.31 8.68
CA VAL A 63 -7.12 -4.95 8.15
C VAL A 63 -8.32 -4.81 7.22
N ASN A 64 -9.22 -5.79 7.16
CA ASN A 64 -10.37 -5.78 6.24
C ASN A 64 -11.17 -4.47 6.26
N GLU A 65 -11.43 -3.95 7.45
CA GLU A 65 -12.23 -2.73 7.62
C GLU A 65 -11.42 -1.47 7.31
N ILE A 66 -10.28 -1.29 7.99
CA ILE A 66 -9.47 -0.07 7.86
C ILE A 66 -8.84 0.09 6.48
N TYR A 67 -8.38 -1.01 5.88
CA TYR A 67 -7.75 -0.95 4.56
C TYR A 67 -8.80 -0.72 3.48
N LYS A 68 -10.01 -1.29 3.61
CA LYS A 68 -11.15 -0.97 2.74
C LYS A 68 -11.46 0.53 2.79
N ASN A 69 -11.61 1.10 3.98
CA ASN A 69 -11.86 2.53 4.14
C ASN A 69 -10.78 3.40 3.48
N LEU A 70 -9.50 3.04 3.68
CA LEU A 70 -8.37 3.74 3.08
C LEU A 70 -8.37 3.65 1.55
N VAL A 71 -8.53 2.45 0.97
CA VAL A 71 -8.53 2.30 -0.49
C VAL A 71 -9.76 2.96 -1.13
N ASP A 72 -10.92 2.95 -0.47
CA ASP A 72 -12.13 3.67 -0.93
C ASP A 72 -11.86 5.18 -1.01
N LYS A 73 -11.29 5.75 0.05
CA LYS A 73 -10.95 7.17 0.11
C LYS A 73 -9.95 7.55 -0.97
N ASN A 74 -8.85 6.81 -1.08
CA ASN A 74 -7.78 7.15 -2.00
C ASN A 74 -8.17 6.86 -3.46
N ALA A 75 -9.01 5.86 -3.74
CA ALA A 75 -9.54 5.62 -5.08
C ALA A 75 -10.42 6.79 -5.56
N ARG A 76 -11.29 7.33 -4.69
CA ARG A 76 -12.09 8.53 -5.02
C ARG A 76 -11.20 9.73 -5.29
N GLU A 77 -10.19 9.97 -4.44
CA GLU A 77 -9.21 11.04 -4.68
C GLU A 77 -8.46 10.83 -6.00
N SER A 78 -8.06 9.58 -6.29
CA SER A 78 -7.28 9.23 -7.48
C SER A 78 -8.00 9.50 -8.79
N ALA A 79 -9.33 9.32 -8.84
CA ALA A 79 -10.14 9.53 -10.04
C ALA A 79 -10.01 10.94 -10.61
N ASP A 80 -9.74 11.95 -9.76
CA ASP A 80 -9.62 13.35 -10.14
C ASP A 80 -8.17 13.83 -10.35
N LEU A 81 -7.17 12.97 -10.09
CA LEU A 81 -5.76 13.36 -10.20
C LEU A 81 -5.28 13.33 -11.65
N ASN A 82 -4.55 14.37 -12.05
CA ASN A 82 -3.74 14.29 -13.27
C ASN A 82 -2.47 13.45 -13.05
N ILE A 83 -1.75 13.17 -14.13
CA ILE A 83 -0.55 12.31 -14.12
C ILE A 83 0.52 12.79 -13.13
N LEU A 84 0.76 14.10 -13.06
CA LEU A 84 1.77 14.66 -12.16
C LEU A 84 1.32 14.56 -10.70
N GLN A 85 0.07 14.88 -10.40
CA GLN A 85 -0.47 14.77 -9.04
C GLN A 85 -0.48 13.33 -8.56
N PHE A 86 -0.91 12.38 -9.41
CA PHE A 86 -0.88 10.96 -9.09
C PHE A 86 0.55 10.48 -8.77
N ARG A 87 1.52 10.86 -9.59
CA ARG A 87 2.94 10.53 -9.36
C ARG A 87 3.44 11.05 -8.02
N GLU A 88 3.09 12.28 -7.64
CA GLU A 88 3.51 12.86 -6.36
C GLU A 88 2.94 12.11 -5.15
N LYS A 89 1.74 11.53 -5.28
CA LYS A 89 1.11 10.71 -4.23
C LYS A 89 1.78 9.35 -4.06
N VAL A 90 2.08 8.65 -5.15
CA VAL A 90 2.54 7.24 -5.14
C VAL A 90 4.05 7.05 -5.08
N ARG A 91 4.85 8.07 -5.39
CA ARG A 91 6.31 7.97 -5.33
C ARG A 91 6.79 7.72 -3.90
N GLY A 92 8.05 7.30 -3.75
CA GLY A 92 8.68 7.18 -2.44
C GLY A 92 8.58 8.49 -1.63
N ARG A 93 8.16 8.37 -0.37
CA ARG A 93 7.81 9.49 0.55
C ARG A 93 6.62 10.35 0.11
N GLY A 94 5.84 9.92 -0.88
CA GLY A 94 4.52 10.50 -1.16
C GLY A 94 3.49 10.04 -0.13
N ASP A 95 2.34 10.72 -0.11
CA ASP A 95 1.25 10.44 0.85
C ASP A 95 0.76 8.98 0.83
N TRP A 96 0.97 8.26 -0.28
CA TRP A 96 0.54 6.87 -0.45
C TRP A 96 1.71 5.87 -0.38
N ASP A 97 2.89 6.28 0.09
CA ASP A 97 3.99 5.38 0.42
C ASP A 97 3.74 4.67 1.76
N LEU A 98 2.68 3.85 1.80
CA LEU A 98 2.12 3.26 3.03
C LEU A 98 3.16 2.51 3.87
N LYS A 99 4.09 1.80 3.22
CA LYS A 99 5.11 0.98 3.91
C LYS A 99 6.18 1.82 4.63
N ASN A 100 6.35 3.07 4.23
CA ASN A 100 7.32 3.99 4.82
C ASN A 100 6.66 5.03 5.74
N ASP A 101 5.33 5.13 5.72
CA ASP A 101 4.58 6.00 6.60
C ASP A 101 4.45 5.41 8.02
N LYS A 102 5.34 5.83 8.91
CA LYS A 102 5.34 5.42 10.33
C LYS A 102 4.19 6.01 11.13
N GLU A 103 3.41 6.94 10.58
CA GLU A 103 2.15 7.42 11.18
C GLU A 103 0.96 6.52 10.82
N SER A 104 1.15 5.50 9.97
CA SER A 104 0.14 4.49 9.66
C SER A 104 0.52 3.12 10.25
N ILE A 105 -0.48 2.27 10.49
CA ILE A 105 -0.26 0.89 10.92
C ILE A 105 0.54 0.08 9.87
N PHE A 106 0.41 0.42 8.59
CA PHE A 106 1.09 -0.28 7.50
C PHE A 106 2.60 -0.02 7.51
N GLY A 107 3.01 1.22 7.76
CA GLY A 107 4.43 1.56 7.88
C GLY A 107 4.98 1.23 9.26
N LEU A 108 4.21 1.38 10.33
CA LEU A 108 4.60 0.96 11.67
C LEU A 108 4.85 -0.55 11.73
N GLY A 109 3.95 -1.35 11.15
CA GLY A 109 4.08 -2.81 11.01
C GLY A 109 5.05 -3.26 9.91
N ASN A 110 5.76 -2.36 9.24
CA ASN A 110 6.82 -2.74 8.32
C ASN A 110 8.12 -3.06 9.10
N ASP A 111 8.09 -4.17 9.86
CA ASP A 111 9.14 -4.60 10.80
C ASP A 111 9.72 -5.99 10.49
N GLY A 112 9.27 -6.62 9.40
CA GLY A 112 9.67 -7.97 8.97
C GLY A 112 9.02 -9.11 9.76
N LYS A 113 8.09 -8.82 10.67
CA LYS A 113 7.38 -9.81 11.51
C LYS A 113 5.87 -9.69 11.39
N THR A 114 5.37 -8.47 11.27
CA THR A 114 3.94 -8.18 11.17
C THR A 114 3.41 -8.55 9.78
N SER A 115 2.23 -9.14 9.76
CA SER A 115 1.49 -9.48 8.56
C SER A 115 0.08 -8.92 8.60
N PHE A 116 -0.45 -8.55 7.44
CA PHE A 116 -1.78 -7.95 7.28
C PHE A 116 -2.69 -8.96 6.61
N LYS A 117 -3.81 -9.28 7.27
CA LYS A 117 -4.86 -10.11 6.68
C LYS A 117 -5.88 -9.22 6.00
N PHE A 118 -6.05 -9.42 4.70
CA PHE A 118 -7.05 -8.71 3.88
C PHE A 118 -7.73 -9.70 2.93
N GLU A 119 -9.06 -9.75 2.95
CA GLU A 119 -9.86 -10.83 2.38
C GLU A 119 -9.32 -12.21 2.81
N ALA A 120 -9.01 -13.08 1.85
CA ALA A 120 -8.43 -14.40 2.08
C ALA A 120 -6.89 -14.40 2.08
N ASN A 121 -6.24 -13.23 2.00
CA ASN A 121 -4.81 -13.10 1.80
C ASN A 121 -4.09 -12.67 3.09
N ILE A 122 -2.85 -13.14 3.23
CA ILE A 122 -1.86 -12.62 4.19
C ILE A 122 -0.80 -11.85 3.40
N MET A 123 -0.55 -10.62 3.80
CA MET A 123 0.21 -9.62 3.05
C MET A 123 1.28 -8.98 3.93
N GLU A 124 2.46 -8.72 3.38
CA GLU A 124 3.46 -7.84 3.99
C GLU A 124 3.15 -6.36 3.70
N ALA A 125 3.80 -5.43 4.40
CA ALA A 125 3.62 -4.00 4.16
C ALA A 125 3.84 -3.59 2.69
N GLN A 126 4.83 -4.20 2.01
CA GLN A 126 5.06 -3.96 0.58
C GLN A 126 3.92 -4.48 -0.31
N ASP A 127 3.30 -5.61 0.06
CA ASP A 127 2.18 -6.18 -0.69
C ASP A 127 0.94 -5.27 -0.57
N ILE A 128 0.71 -4.71 0.62
CA ILE A 128 -0.35 -3.72 0.86
C ILE A 128 -0.14 -2.47 -0.01
N GLY A 129 1.10 -1.98 -0.08
CA GLY A 129 1.46 -0.85 -0.94
C GLY A 129 1.24 -1.14 -2.43
N ASN A 130 1.69 -2.31 -2.91
CA ASN A 130 1.53 -2.71 -4.31
C ASN A 130 0.07 -2.97 -4.69
N HIS A 131 -0.70 -3.60 -3.80
CA HIS A 131 -2.14 -3.75 -3.99
C HIS A 131 -2.85 -2.40 -4.01
N HIS A 132 -2.50 -1.49 -3.10
CA HIS A 132 -3.05 -0.13 -3.05
C HIS A 132 -2.77 0.63 -4.35
N PHE A 133 -1.52 0.59 -4.84
CA PHE A 133 -1.10 1.18 -6.12
C PHE A 133 -1.95 0.68 -7.30
N GLY A 134 -2.25 -0.62 -7.31
CA GLY A 134 -3.18 -1.21 -8.27
C GLY A 134 -4.58 -0.59 -8.19
N VAL A 135 -5.18 -0.58 -6.99
CA VAL A 135 -6.53 -0.03 -6.78
C VAL A 135 -6.63 1.42 -7.23
N VAL A 136 -5.73 2.28 -6.77
CA VAL A 136 -5.77 3.72 -7.10
C VAL A 136 -5.44 3.97 -8.58
N GLY A 137 -4.50 3.21 -9.16
CA GLY A 137 -4.19 3.28 -10.59
C GLY A 137 -5.39 2.93 -11.47
N LYS A 138 -6.14 1.88 -11.11
CA LYS A 138 -7.36 1.49 -11.83
C LYS A 138 -8.50 2.49 -11.65
N ALA A 139 -8.60 3.11 -10.48
CA ALA A 139 -9.57 4.15 -10.21
C ALA A 139 -9.34 5.41 -11.05
N ASN A 140 -8.08 5.69 -11.42
CA ASN A 140 -7.74 6.80 -12.29
C ASN A 140 -7.96 6.42 -13.78
N HIS A 141 -8.96 7.03 -14.40
CA HIS A 141 -9.38 6.74 -15.78
C HIS A 141 -8.36 7.12 -16.86
N THR A 142 -7.23 7.73 -16.50
CA THR A 142 -6.15 8.12 -17.42
C THR A 142 -5.23 6.95 -17.76
N PHE A 143 -5.09 5.98 -16.85
CA PHE A 143 -4.06 4.95 -16.94
C PHE A 143 -4.61 3.61 -17.42
N THR A 144 -3.86 2.95 -18.30
CA THR A 144 -4.07 1.54 -18.59
C THR A 144 -3.36 0.68 -17.54
N GLU A 145 -3.84 -0.55 -17.34
CA GLU A 145 -3.16 -1.50 -16.44
C GLU A 145 -1.72 -1.78 -16.89
N GLU A 146 -1.48 -1.89 -18.20
CA GLU A 146 -0.14 -2.05 -18.75
C GLU A 146 0.76 -0.86 -18.40
N PHE A 147 0.28 0.37 -18.61
CA PHE A 147 1.02 1.57 -18.22
C PHE A 147 1.39 1.56 -16.74
N MET A 148 0.43 1.22 -15.86
CA MET A 148 0.68 1.14 -14.41
C MET A 148 1.76 0.10 -14.07
N LEU A 149 1.73 -1.08 -14.70
CA LEU A 149 2.73 -2.13 -14.48
C LEU A 149 4.11 -1.76 -15.02
N GLU A 150 4.17 -1.07 -16.16
CA GLU A 150 5.41 -0.52 -16.71
C GLU A 150 6.01 0.55 -15.80
N GLN A 151 5.20 1.44 -15.23
CA GLN A 151 5.68 2.47 -14.31
C GLN A 151 6.20 1.88 -12.99
N ALA A 152 5.58 0.81 -12.46
CA ALA A 152 6.10 0.10 -11.29
C ALA A 152 7.50 -0.48 -11.56
N GLY A 153 7.66 -1.18 -12.69
CA GLY A 153 8.95 -1.73 -13.10
C GLY A 153 10.00 -0.66 -13.38
N ALA A 154 9.62 0.44 -14.04
CA ALA A 154 10.50 1.59 -14.25
C ALA A 154 10.98 2.20 -12.93
N ALA A 155 10.09 2.35 -11.95
CA ALA A 155 10.44 2.84 -10.62
C ALA A 155 11.41 1.90 -9.90
N GLN A 156 11.19 0.58 -9.98
CA GLN A 156 12.07 -0.41 -9.35
C GLN A 156 13.46 -0.48 -10.02
N MET A 157 13.51 -0.34 -11.35
CA MET A 157 14.77 -0.20 -12.09
C MET A 157 15.51 1.08 -11.71
N ALA A 158 14.82 2.21 -11.60
CA ALA A 158 15.41 3.48 -11.20
C ALA A 158 15.92 3.46 -9.75
N ALA A 159 15.26 2.70 -8.87
CA ALA A 159 15.71 2.49 -7.49
C ALA A 159 16.90 1.53 -7.37
N GLY A 160 17.31 0.86 -8.47
CA GLY A 160 18.39 -0.11 -8.47
C GLY A 160 18.07 -1.43 -7.76
N THR A 161 16.79 -1.71 -7.50
CA THR A 161 16.32 -2.93 -6.82
C THR A 161 15.75 -3.97 -7.77
N SER A 162 15.57 -3.63 -9.05
CA SER A 162 15.18 -4.55 -10.11
C SER A 162 16.29 -5.56 -10.41
N LYS A 163 15.94 -6.84 -10.52
CA LYS A 163 16.87 -7.89 -10.92
C LYS A 163 16.94 -8.06 -12.45
N PRO A 164 18.11 -8.42 -13.03
CA PRO A 164 18.25 -8.59 -14.48
C PRO A 164 17.23 -9.53 -15.12
N GLU A 165 16.83 -10.60 -14.45
CA GLU A 165 15.84 -11.58 -14.93
C GLU A 165 14.42 -11.02 -15.06
N TRP A 166 14.14 -9.87 -14.44
CA TRP A 166 12.86 -9.16 -14.53
C TRP A 166 12.82 -8.16 -15.68
N GLN A 167 13.98 -7.74 -16.19
CA GLN A 167 14.13 -6.70 -17.23
C GLN A 167 14.05 -7.29 -18.65
N LYS A 168 12.96 -8.00 -18.92
CA LYS A 168 12.76 -8.68 -20.22
C LYS A 168 12.45 -7.66 -21.30
N GLN A 169 13.28 -7.61 -22.34
CA GLN A 169 13.14 -6.66 -23.43
C GLN A 169 13.40 -7.30 -24.80
N GLN A 170 12.75 -6.76 -25.84
CA GLN A 170 12.99 -7.14 -27.22
C GLN A 170 13.23 -5.89 -28.06
N ARG A 171 14.23 -5.94 -28.95
CA ARG A 171 14.38 -4.93 -30.00
C ARG A 171 13.38 -5.22 -31.11
N ARG A 172 12.59 -4.22 -31.48
CA ARG A 172 11.70 -4.28 -32.64
C ARG A 172 12.07 -3.17 -33.61
N VAL A 173 12.13 -3.52 -34.89
CA VAL A 173 12.31 -2.54 -35.97
C VAL A 173 10.94 -2.21 -36.53
N ILE A 174 10.57 -0.94 -36.47
CA ILE A 174 9.33 -0.43 -37.04
C ILE A 174 9.70 0.48 -38.21
N VAL A 175 9.11 0.22 -39.37
CA VAL A 175 9.23 1.10 -40.54
C VAL A 175 7.98 1.98 -40.56
N GLY A 176 8.15 3.26 -40.24
CA GLY A 176 7.06 4.24 -40.28
C GLY A 176 6.74 4.68 -41.72
N GLY A 177 5.73 5.55 -41.88
CA GLY A 177 5.31 6.06 -43.18
C GLY A 177 6.39 6.83 -43.97
N SER A 178 7.49 7.22 -43.33
CA SER A 178 8.67 7.83 -43.96
C SER A 178 9.64 6.83 -44.58
N GLY A 179 9.44 5.52 -44.40
CA GLY A 179 10.33 4.46 -44.90
C GLY A 179 11.63 4.28 -44.08
N THR A 180 11.90 5.14 -43.11
CA THR A 180 13.08 5.02 -42.22
C THR A 180 12.81 4.00 -41.12
N PRO A 181 13.62 2.92 -41.00
CA PRO A 181 13.49 1.96 -39.91
C PRO A 181 13.89 2.61 -38.57
N THR A 182 13.01 2.54 -37.58
CA THR A 182 13.27 2.94 -36.21
C THR A 182 13.35 1.70 -35.33
N THR A 183 14.44 1.55 -34.58
CA THR A 183 14.54 0.51 -33.56
C THR A 183 13.92 1.00 -32.26
N ILE A 184 12.92 0.29 -31.77
CA ILE A 184 12.37 0.50 -30.42
C ILE A 184 12.74 -0.67 -29.52
N ILE A 185 12.86 -0.39 -28.22
CA ILE A 185 12.99 -1.42 -27.18
C ILE A 185 11.61 -1.57 -26.55
N VAL A 186 11.07 -2.79 -26.56
CA VAL A 186 9.80 -3.11 -25.92
C VAL A 186 10.08 -3.96 -24.69
N MET A 187 9.58 -3.52 -23.54
CA MET A 187 9.63 -4.28 -22.29
C MET A 187 8.48 -5.28 -22.24
N PHE A 188 8.71 -6.43 -21.60
CA PHE A 188 7.69 -7.46 -21.37
C PHE A 188 7.51 -7.70 -19.88
N PRO A 189 6.32 -8.16 -19.44
CA PRO A 189 6.11 -8.54 -18.05
C PRO A 189 7.25 -9.44 -17.51
N PRO A 190 7.82 -9.11 -16.33
CA PRO A 190 7.28 -8.17 -15.34
C PRO A 190 7.70 -6.68 -15.51
N TYR A 191 8.17 -6.27 -16.70
CA TYR A 191 8.57 -4.90 -17.04
C TYR A 191 9.70 -4.34 -16.16
N GLY A 192 10.52 -5.22 -15.59
CA GLY A 192 11.57 -4.85 -14.63
C GLY A 192 11.10 -4.85 -13.17
N ASP A 193 9.83 -5.10 -12.88
CA ASP A 193 9.30 -5.19 -11.51
C ASP A 193 9.47 -6.59 -10.89
N ASP A 194 9.38 -6.69 -9.57
CA ASP A 194 9.33 -7.99 -8.89
C ASP A 194 8.02 -8.71 -9.29
N PRO A 195 8.07 -9.98 -9.74
CA PRO A 195 6.85 -10.73 -10.06
C PRO A 195 5.81 -10.80 -8.92
N ARG A 196 6.24 -10.75 -7.65
CA ARG A 196 5.35 -10.64 -6.48
C ARG A 196 4.64 -9.29 -6.44
N ASP A 197 5.36 -8.21 -6.71
CA ASP A 197 4.82 -6.84 -6.71
C ASP A 197 3.77 -6.71 -7.82
N GLN A 198 4.09 -7.15 -9.04
CA GLN A 198 3.14 -7.25 -10.15
C GLN A 198 1.88 -8.06 -9.83
N LYS A 199 2.03 -9.18 -9.10
CA LYS A 199 0.88 -10.00 -8.70
C LYS A 199 -0.07 -9.19 -7.81
N TRP A 200 0.45 -8.42 -6.86
CA TRP A 200 -0.36 -7.59 -5.97
C TRP A 200 -0.97 -6.37 -6.65
N ILE A 201 -0.24 -5.72 -7.56
CA ILE A 201 -0.79 -4.64 -8.39
C ILE A 201 -2.00 -5.15 -9.19
N LYS A 202 -1.87 -6.31 -9.85
CA LYS A 202 -2.98 -6.95 -10.58
C LYS A 202 -4.13 -7.38 -9.67
N ALA A 203 -3.83 -7.81 -8.45
CA ALA A 203 -4.87 -8.11 -7.46
C ALA A 203 -5.64 -6.83 -7.08
N GLY A 204 -4.95 -5.69 -6.96
CA GLY A 204 -5.56 -4.38 -6.75
C GLY A 204 -6.48 -3.95 -7.89
N PHE A 205 -6.07 -4.14 -9.14
CA PHE A 205 -6.94 -3.90 -10.31
C PHE A 205 -8.24 -4.70 -10.20
N LYS A 206 -8.12 -6.01 -9.97
CA LYS A 206 -9.28 -6.91 -9.83
C LYS A 206 -10.14 -6.57 -8.63
N TYR A 207 -9.54 -6.14 -7.53
CA TYR A 207 -10.29 -5.71 -6.35
C TYR A 207 -11.20 -4.52 -6.69
N TYR A 208 -10.67 -3.52 -7.40
CA TYR A 208 -11.44 -2.35 -7.82
C TYR A 208 -12.58 -2.71 -8.78
N GLU A 209 -12.36 -3.64 -9.72
CA GLU A 209 -13.40 -4.07 -10.68
C GLU A 209 -14.57 -4.84 -10.06
N ARG A 210 -14.38 -5.44 -8.87
CA ARG A 210 -15.43 -6.22 -8.19
C ARG A 210 -16.34 -5.37 -7.30
N LYS A 211 -16.02 -4.09 -7.11
CA LYS A 211 -16.82 -3.14 -6.32
C LYS A 211 -18.01 -2.61 -7.11
#